data_AF-A0A2E3XXJ9-F1
#
_entry.id   AF-A0A2E3XXJ9-F1
#
_cell.length_a   1.000
_cell.length_b   1.000
_cell.length_c   1.000
_cell.angle_alpha   90.00
_cell.angle_beta   90.00
_cell.angle_gamma   90.00
#
_symmetry.space_group_name_H-M   'P 1'
#
loop_
_entity.id
_entity.type
_entity.pdbx_description
1 polymer ?
#
loop_
_entity_poly.entity_id
_entity_poly.type
_entity_poly.pdbx_seq_one_letter_code
_entity_poly.pdbx_strand_id
1 'polypeptide(L)'
;MSEEDNSKGAGLNKESHFLKSMFKESDAYSSMDLIESLVEKGVGLSSVPLQPLYLAVKNLPVEQAAQHLEKFTVEQRRLMLDLDLWQKDELDPDEFEFWVESYSHCLTEEVRSEFVKSMEFLLYLKGRFNIWTFDVDDPQYPDHDNYFLTDDSLLLFEFHDDYALVDHVRSLIRELYSELGVEKAYSWLFKMVSEGALSTLEEEYQMKKGRLADAGFVDYFDALEMDHPHINLAVMDNWIKKKEKVSVGVHQFAKQQILPKKALVPFENKFESFDSELTKLTDDKRVEYLQFNFLRLVNGSITLNGSFKDGAIAINRAGEKTKSMLELGFSYLSKVALSKGLIEVEPEESLFDWFDFTEIFRIGRSLIAFGQKDLKKALKAGELEDDESFYGQMISDFLDQSFDRPTKVSETWNSTPQVIDHWNHYEIWKQKVVFFCSLNPYINKLFVSFLPLKNSGQIQDSFYFNYNVAEIDFESILISSLSNYILVQEGSLDSKVWDQGKLGLTLDEFKSLIRIILTEDMTLNWENVASHFSKYKEQFGLSEVPYFDQYLRELLIAQLEGYDYPHLEEEEFAHVGGPILLKPIAELH
;
A
#
# COMPACT_ATOMS: atom_id res chain seq x y z
N MET A 1 -14.30 -58.23 24.18
CA MET A 1 -13.71 -57.82 25.47
C MET A 1 -12.23 -57.63 25.23
N SER A 2 -11.63 -56.45 25.15
CA SER A 2 -12.09 -55.06 25.01
C SER A 2 -10.75 -54.32 24.88
N GLU A 3 -10.38 -53.96 23.66
CA GLU A 3 -9.36 -52.93 23.40
C GLU A 3 -10.07 -51.59 23.55
N GLU A 4 -9.83 -50.89 24.66
CA GLU A 4 -10.29 -49.51 24.87
C GLU A 4 -9.15 -48.56 24.47
N ASP A 5 -9.34 -47.95 23.31
CA ASP A 5 -9.42 -46.50 23.12
C ASP A 5 -8.48 -45.63 23.97
N ASN A 6 -7.40 -45.17 23.34
CA ASN A 6 -6.59 -44.06 23.83
C ASN A 6 -6.62 -42.90 22.82
N SER A 7 -7.83 -42.52 22.42
CA SER A 7 -8.14 -41.27 21.72
C SER A 7 -8.55 -40.19 22.74
N LYS A 8 -7.59 -39.74 23.57
CA LYS A 8 -7.82 -38.54 24.39
C LYS A 8 -7.48 -37.30 23.58
N GLY A 9 -8.50 -36.77 22.92
CA GLY A 9 -8.50 -35.43 22.34
C GLY A 9 -8.04 -34.41 23.37
N ALA A 10 -6.98 -33.68 23.03
CA ALA A 10 -6.68 -32.41 23.65
C ALA A 10 -7.87 -31.48 23.38
N GLY A 11 -8.52 -30.99 24.44
CA GLY A 11 -9.60 -30.04 24.32
C GLY A 11 -9.13 -28.82 23.53
N LEU A 12 -9.70 -28.62 22.34
CA LEU A 12 -9.56 -27.39 21.58
C LEU A 12 -10.05 -26.23 22.46
N ASN A 13 -9.13 -25.32 22.76
CA ASN A 13 -9.43 -24.10 23.48
C ASN A 13 -10.40 -23.27 22.60
N LYS A 14 -11.65 -23.10 23.05
CA LYS A 14 -12.73 -22.41 22.30
C LYS A 14 -12.45 -20.92 21.99
N GLU A 15 -11.30 -20.39 22.37
CA GLU A 15 -10.90 -18.98 22.23
C GLU A 15 -9.87 -18.71 21.11
N SER A 16 -9.44 -19.74 20.36
CA SER A 16 -8.40 -19.60 19.32
C SER A 16 -8.91 -19.99 17.93
N HIS A 17 -8.98 -19.03 17.01
CA HIS A 17 -9.26 -19.25 15.59
C HIS A 17 -7.96 -19.43 14.78
N PHE A 18 -8.08 -19.76 13.49
CA PHE A 18 -6.94 -20.13 12.65
C PHE A 18 -5.88 -19.02 12.51
N LEU A 19 -6.23 -17.72 12.50
CA LEU A 19 -5.20 -16.66 12.41
C LEU A 19 -4.29 -16.66 13.65
N LYS A 20 -4.84 -16.84 14.86
CA LYS A 20 -4.03 -16.99 16.09
C LYS A 20 -3.11 -18.20 16.04
N SER A 21 -3.59 -19.31 15.48
CA SER A 21 -2.77 -20.50 15.24
C SER A 21 -1.66 -20.20 14.23
N MET A 22 -1.99 -19.48 13.17
CA MET A 22 -1.06 -19.07 12.11
C MET A 22 0.07 -18.16 12.63
N PHE A 23 -0.25 -17.18 13.49
CA PHE A 23 0.79 -16.34 14.12
C PHE A 23 1.78 -17.17 14.94
N LYS A 24 1.27 -18.09 15.77
CA LYS A 24 2.10 -18.97 16.60
C LYS A 24 2.93 -19.93 15.77
N GLU A 25 2.35 -20.48 14.70
CA GLU A 25 3.03 -21.41 13.81
C GLU A 25 4.14 -20.69 13.02
N SER A 26 3.88 -19.49 12.52
CA SER A 26 4.88 -18.71 11.80
C SER A 26 6.11 -18.35 12.66
N ASP A 27 5.94 -18.19 13.97
CA ASP A 27 7.05 -17.95 14.89
C ASP A 27 8.04 -19.12 14.93
N ALA A 28 7.52 -20.34 14.83
CA ALA A 28 8.31 -21.57 14.84
C ALA A 28 9.22 -21.71 13.61
N TYR A 29 8.98 -20.93 12.56
CA TYR A 29 9.73 -20.96 11.29
C TYR A 29 10.50 -19.67 11.00
N SER A 30 10.74 -18.83 12.03
CA SER A 30 11.30 -17.49 11.81
C SER A 30 12.82 -17.46 11.49
N SER A 31 13.54 -18.56 11.69
CA SER A 31 14.95 -18.73 11.31
C SER A 31 15.27 -20.19 10.95
N MET A 32 16.41 -20.41 10.27
CA MET A 32 16.84 -21.77 9.94
C MET A 32 17.14 -22.60 11.20
N ASP A 33 17.77 -22.01 12.21
CA ASP A 33 18.02 -22.68 13.50
C ASP A 33 16.73 -23.20 14.15
N LEU A 34 15.65 -22.42 14.11
CA LEU A 34 14.36 -22.83 14.65
C LEU A 34 13.73 -23.95 13.83
N ILE A 35 13.81 -23.85 12.49
CA ILE A 35 13.37 -24.90 11.58
C ILE A 35 14.12 -26.20 11.87
N GLU A 36 15.46 -26.18 11.98
CA GLU A 36 16.27 -27.35 12.29
C GLU A 36 15.93 -27.95 13.65
N SER A 37 15.66 -27.11 14.67
CA SER A 37 15.23 -27.59 15.99
C SER A 37 13.91 -28.36 15.97
N LEU A 38 13.05 -28.12 14.96
CA LEU A 38 11.82 -28.88 14.73
C LEU A 38 12.13 -30.21 14.04
N VAL A 39 13.11 -30.22 13.14
CA VAL A 39 13.58 -31.42 12.45
C VAL A 39 14.23 -32.41 13.41
N GLU A 40 15.06 -31.92 14.33
CA GLU A 40 15.66 -32.72 15.41
C GLU A 40 14.60 -33.40 16.31
N LYS A 41 13.40 -32.81 16.40
CA LYS A 41 12.25 -33.36 17.14
C LYS A 41 11.41 -34.35 16.31
N GLY A 42 11.87 -34.71 15.11
CA GLY A 42 11.26 -35.74 14.25
C GLY A 42 10.27 -35.21 13.21
N VAL A 43 10.22 -33.90 12.95
CA VAL A 43 9.39 -33.30 11.89
C VAL A 43 10.19 -33.23 10.59
N GLY A 44 9.70 -33.82 9.50
CA GLY A 44 10.40 -33.72 8.20
C GLY A 44 10.38 -32.29 7.66
N LEU A 45 11.46 -31.85 6.98
CA LEU A 45 11.49 -30.54 6.31
C LEU A 45 10.41 -30.40 5.21
N SER A 46 9.92 -31.53 4.70
CA SER A 46 8.78 -31.60 3.77
C SER A 46 7.48 -31.05 4.33
N SER A 47 7.32 -30.96 5.66
CA SER A 47 6.14 -30.36 6.29
C SER A 47 6.33 -28.87 6.64
N VAL A 48 7.50 -28.30 6.37
CA VAL A 48 7.74 -26.88 6.59
C VAL A 48 7.11 -26.08 5.45
N PRO A 49 6.31 -25.04 5.75
CA PRO A 49 5.71 -24.18 4.73
C PRO A 49 6.78 -23.52 3.85
N LEU A 50 6.48 -23.34 2.56
CA LEU A 50 7.48 -22.92 1.58
C LEU A 50 8.02 -21.51 1.83
N GLN A 51 7.15 -20.55 2.13
CA GLN A 51 7.53 -19.13 2.24
C GLN A 51 8.50 -18.85 3.41
N PRO A 52 8.23 -19.28 4.66
CA PRO A 52 9.20 -19.17 5.75
C PRO A 52 10.51 -19.90 5.44
N LEU A 53 10.44 -21.10 4.84
CA LEU A 53 11.64 -21.87 4.49
C LEU A 53 12.50 -21.12 3.47
N TYR A 54 11.90 -20.62 2.39
CA TYR A 54 12.59 -19.82 1.36
C TYR A 54 13.29 -18.61 1.98
N LEU A 55 12.59 -17.83 2.81
CA LEU A 55 13.19 -16.67 3.47
C LEU A 55 14.30 -17.06 4.45
N ALA A 56 14.14 -18.16 5.19
CA ALA A 56 15.19 -18.64 6.09
C ALA A 56 16.46 -19.02 5.32
N VAL A 57 16.32 -19.72 4.19
CA VAL A 57 17.44 -20.15 3.34
C VAL A 57 18.12 -18.98 2.63
N LYS A 58 17.36 -18.03 2.08
CA LYS A 58 17.93 -16.83 1.41
C LYS A 58 18.72 -15.91 2.36
N ASN A 59 18.55 -16.04 3.68
CA ASN A 59 19.34 -15.31 4.67
C ASN A 59 20.65 -16.03 5.05
N LEU A 60 20.91 -17.23 4.53
CA LEU A 60 22.13 -17.98 4.79
C LEU A 60 23.23 -17.64 3.78
N PRO A 61 24.52 -17.77 4.17
CA PRO A 61 25.60 -17.87 3.20
C PRO A 61 25.39 -19.05 2.25
N VAL A 62 25.86 -18.91 1.01
CA VAL A 62 25.65 -19.88 -0.07
C VAL A 62 26.13 -21.28 0.29
N GLU A 63 27.27 -21.42 0.95
CA GLU A 63 27.83 -22.71 1.34
C GLU A 63 26.97 -23.42 2.39
N GLN A 64 26.28 -22.66 3.24
CA GLN A 64 25.33 -23.22 4.18
C GLN A 64 24.03 -23.59 3.47
N ALA A 65 23.52 -22.75 2.58
CA ALA A 65 22.33 -23.06 1.78
C ALA A 65 22.52 -24.38 0.99
N ALA A 66 23.70 -24.57 0.39
CA ALA A 66 24.07 -25.78 -0.35
C ALA A 66 23.93 -27.08 0.47
N GLN A 67 24.25 -27.05 1.77
CA GLN A 67 24.14 -28.20 2.68
C GLN A 67 22.69 -28.57 3.01
N HIS A 68 21.75 -27.66 2.79
CA HIS A 68 20.35 -27.89 3.09
C HIS A 68 19.52 -28.37 1.89
N LEU A 69 20.01 -28.17 0.66
CA LEU A 69 19.29 -28.50 -0.57
C LEU A 69 18.85 -29.98 -0.63
N GLU A 70 19.68 -30.91 -0.13
CA GLU A 70 19.36 -32.34 -0.07
C GLU A 70 18.24 -32.68 0.90
N LYS A 71 18.00 -31.82 1.89
CA LYS A 71 16.98 -32.03 2.91
C LYS A 71 15.60 -31.54 2.45
N PHE A 72 15.53 -30.79 1.35
CA PHE A 72 14.28 -30.28 0.78
C PHE A 72 13.63 -31.30 -0.15
N THR A 73 12.31 -31.19 -0.35
CA THR A 73 11.65 -31.96 -1.41
C THR A 73 11.94 -31.36 -2.79
N VAL A 74 11.72 -32.15 -3.84
CA VAL A 74 11.82 -31.69 -5.24
C VAL A 74 10.91 -30.49 -5.47
N GLU A 75 9.68 -30.54 -4.96
CA GLU A 75 8.70 -29.47 -5.09
C GLU A 75 9.16 -28.19 -4.37
N GLN A 76 9.71 -28.30 -3.17
CA GLN A 76 10.25 -27.15 -2.43
C GLN A 76 11.40 -26.50 -3.19
N ARG A 77 12.37 -27.29 -3.67
CA ARG A 77 13.47 -26.78 -4.49
C ARG A 77 12.96 -26.07 -5.74
N ARG A 78 12.06 -26.70 -6.49
CA ARG A 78 11.50 -26.14 -7.72
C ARG A 78 10.78 -24.80 -7.47
N LEU A 79 9.95 -24.74 -6.44
CA LEU A 79 9.21 -23.51 -6.12
C LEU A 79 10.14 -22.38 -5.65
N MET A 80 11.25 -22.68 -4.97
CA MET A 80 12.26 -21.67 -4.63
C MET A 80 12.97 -21.12 -5.87
N LEU A 81 13.31 -21.99 -6.83
CA LEU A 81 13.86 -21.59 -8.12
C LEU A 81 12.87 -20.71 -8.89
N ASP A 82 11.59 -21.10 -8.91
CA ASP A 82 10.51 -20.32 -9.54
C ASP A 82 10.41 -18.90 -8.97
N LEU A 83 10.59 -18.73 -7.65
CA LEU A 83 10.48 -17.42 -6.98
C LEU A 83 11.57 -16.44 -7.42
N ASP A 84 12.81 -16.91 -7.58
CA ASP A 84 13.94 -16.04 -7.89
C ASP A 84 14.19 -15.88 -9.39
N LEU A 85 13.83 -16.87 -10.21
CA LEU A 85 14.09 -16.84 -11.66
C LEU A 85 13.32 -15.73 -12.40
N TRP A 86 12.24 -15.22 -11.82
CA TRP A 86 11.42 -14.23 -12.52
C TRP A 86 11.11 -13.01 -11.68
N GLN A 87 11.03 -11.89 -12.38
CA GLN A 87 10.49 -10.64 -11.91
C GLN A 87 9.29 -10.28 -12.81
N LYS A 88 8.08 -10.44 -12.27
CA LYS A 88 6.84 -10.40 -13.06
C LYS A 88 6.87 -11.47 -14.16
N ASP A 89 6.82 -11.07 -15.42
CA ASP A 89 6.86 -11.88 -16.64
C ASP A 89 8.25 -11.94 -17.31
N GLU A 90 9.25 -11.28 -16.73
CA GLU A 90 10.63 -11.27 -17.23
C GLU A 90 11.53 -12.17 -16.38
N LEU A 91 12.58 -12.72 -17.00
CA LEU A 91 13.62 -13.46 -16.28
C LEU A 91 14.48 -12.50 -15.46
N ASP A 92 14.85 -12.92 -14.25
CA ASP A 92 15.70 -12.20 -13.31
C ASP A 92 16.95 -13.05 -12.99
N PRO A 93 17.94 -13.09 -13.90
CA PRO A 93 19.11 -13.94 -13.72
C PRO A 93 19.93 -13.57 -12.48
N ASP A 94 20.03 -12.28 -12.17
CA ASP A 94 20.86 -11.75 -11.09
C ASP A 94 20.41 -12.30 -9.73
N GLU A 95 19.10 -12.34 -9.45
CA GLU A 95 18.58 -12.93 -8.21
C GLU A 95 18.70 -14.46 -8.18
N PHE A 96 18.67 -15.09 -9.35
CA PHE A 96 18.81 -16.53 -9.50
C PHE A 96 20.25 -17.03 -9.27
N GLU A 97 21.24 -16.16 -9.38
CA GLU A 97 22.67 -16.47 -9.18
C GLU A 97 22.94 -17.13 -7.80
N PHE A 98 22.20 -16.73 -6.76
CA PHE A 98 22.27 -17.37 -5.44
C PHE A 98 22.07 -18.90 -5.52
N TRP A 99 21.13 -19.35 -6.35
CA TRP A 99 20.87 -20.77 -6.53
C TRP A 99 21.96 -21.43 -7.37
N VAL A 100 22.40 -20.81 -8.45
CA VAL A 100 23.50 -21.34 -9.28
C VAL A 100 24.73 -21.62 -8.42
N GLU A 101 25.12 -20.67 -7.59
CA GLU A 101 26.23 -20.83 -6.66
C GLU A 101 25.93 -21.92 -5.62
N SER A 102 24.74 -21.91 -5.00
CA SER A 102 24.35 -22.91 -3.99
C SER A 102 24.37 -24.35 -4.52
N TYR A 103 23.83 -24.60 -5.71
CA TYR A 103 23.81 -25.94 -6.32
C TYR A 103 25.20 -26.40 -6.74
N SER A 104 26.06 -25.50 -7.20
CA SER A 104 27.44 -25.85 -7.54
C SER A 104 28.27 -26.28 -6.32
N HIS A 105 27.94 -25.79 -5.13
CA HIS A 105 28.53 -26.20 -3.85
C HIS A 105 27.82 -27.40 -3.19
N CYS A 106 26.68 -27.83 -3.72
CA CYS A 106 25.93 -28.96 -3.17
C CYS A 106 26.70 -30.26 -3.41
N LEU A 107 26.90 -31.08 -2.37
CA LEU A 107 27.66 -32.33 -2.49
C LEU A 107 26.84 -33.49 -3.07
N THR A 108 25.50 -33.39 -3.00
CA THR A 108 24.57 -34.46 -3.39
C THR A 108 24.34 -34.45 -4.90
N GLU A 109 24.87 -35.47 -5.58
CA GLU A 109 24.88 -35.58 -7.05
C GLU A 109 23.47 -35.64 -7.64
N GLU A 110 22.53 -36.33 -6.99
CA GLU A 110 21.14 -36.42 -7.45
C GLU A 110 20.45 -35.05 -7.48
N VAL A 111 20.74 -34.20 -6.49
CA VAL A 111 20.18 -32.85 -6.36
C VAL A 111 20.78 -31.91 -7.40
N ARG A 112 22.09 -32.00 -7.64
CA ARG A 112 22.74 -31.26 -8.73
C ARG A 112 22.22 -31.70 -10.10
N SER A 113 22.14 -33.01 -10.32
CA SER A 113 21.62 -33.62 -11.54
C SER A 113 20.19 -33.14 -11.83
N GLU A 114 19.31 -33.15 -10.82
CA GLU A 114 17.97 -32.57 -10.92
C GLU A 114 18.00 -31.11 -11.38
N PHE A 115 18.83 -30.27 -10.77
CA PHE A 115 18.94 -28.85 -11.10
C PHE A 115 19.45 -28.60 -12.51
N VAL A 116 20.52 -29.27 -12.95
CA VAL A 116 21.10 -29.02 -14.28
C VAL A 116 20.19 -29.51 -15.42
N LYS A 117 19.31 -30.47 -15.14
CA LYS A 117 18.25 -30.94 -16.04
C LYS A 117 16.95 -30.14 -15.93
N SER A 118 16.88 -29.16 -15.03
CA SER A 118 15.69 -28.34 -14.83
C SER A 118 15.53 -27.32 -15.95
N MET A 119 14.28 -26.89 -16.17
CA MET A 119 14.02 -25.83 -17.15
C MET A 119 14.39 -24.46 -16.58
N GLU A 120 14.33 -24.32 -15.26
CA GLU A 120 14.71 -23.14 -14.51
C GLU A 120 16.20 -22.79 -14.73
N PHE A 121 17.09 -23.78 -14.63
CA PHE A 121 18.51 -23.60 -14.96
C PHE A 121 18.71 -23.28 -16.45
N LEU A 122 17.95 -23.92 -17.33
CA LEU A 122 18.05 -23.70 -18.77
C LEU A 122 17.62 -22.27 -19.17
N LEU A 123 16.54 -21.76 -18.56
CA LEU A 123 16.07 -20.39 -18.72
C LEU A 123 17.06 -19.37 -18.14
N TYR A 124 17.66 -19.67 -16.98
CA TYR A 124 18.75 -18.86 -16.44
C TYR A 124 19.89 -18.71 -17.44
N LEU A 125 20.36 -19.82 -18.04
CA LEU A 125 21.42 -19.76 -19.05
C LEU A 125 21.04 -18.85 -20.23
N LYS A 126 19.79 -18.88 -20.67
CA LYS A 126 19.29 -18.00 -21.74
C LYS A 126 19.23 -16.52 -21.33
N GLY A 127 18.85 -16.25 -20.08
CA GLY A 127 18.77 -14.89 -19.56
C GLY A 127 20.16 -14.28 -19.32
N ARG A 128 21.16 -15.10 -18.99
CA ARG A 128 22.50 -14.64 -18.58
C ARG A 128 23.57 -14.69 -19.68
N PHE A 129 23.46 -15.61 -20.64
CA PHE A 129 24.48 -15.84 -21.67
C PHE A 129 23.92 -15.64 -23.09
N ASN A 130 24.78 -15.14 -23.97
CA ASN A 130 24.56 -15.29 -25.40
C ASN A 130 25.10 -16.66 -25.83
N ILE A 131 24.21 -17.55 -26.28
CA ILE A 131 24.56 -18.93 -26.64
C ILE A 131 24.49 -19.09 -28.14
N TRP A 132 25.60 -19.48 -28.75
CA TRP A 132 25.76 -19.64 -30.19
C TRP A 132 26.09 -21.08 -30.56
N THR A 133 25.65 -21.54 -31.73
CA THR A 133 26.23 -22.74 -32.34
C THR A 133 27.66 -22.44 -32.80
N PHE A 134 28.59 -23.33 -32.51
CA PHE A 134 29.99 -23.19 -32.86
C PHE A 134 30.38 -24.21 -33.95
N ASP A 135 30.86 -23.71 -35.08
CA ASP A 135 31.38 -24.54 -36.16
C ASP A 135 32.88 -24.76 -35.94
N VAL A 136 33.27 -26.01 -35.69
CA VAL A 136 34.68 -26.37 -35.47
C VAL A 136 35.49 -26.33 -36.77
N ASP A 137 34.84 -26.47 -37.92
CA ASP A 137 35.47 -26.42 -39.24
C ASP A 137 35.69 -24.98 -39.73
N ASP A 138 34.84 -24.03 -39.30
CA ASP A 138 34.98 -22.59 -39.53
C ASP A 138 34.79 -21.78 -38.22
N PRO A 139 35.78 -21.83 -37.30
CA PRO A 139 35.62 -21.29 -35.95
C PRO A 139 35.54 -19.76 -35.96
N GLN A 140 34.41 -19.23 -35.49
CA GLN A 140 34.21 -17.80 -35.28
C GLN A 140 34.18 -17.50 -33.78
N TYR A 141 35.22 -16.82 -33.30
CA TYR A 141 35.33 -16.40 -31.90
C TYR A 141 34.94 -14.93 -31.74
N PRO A 142 34.37 -14.55 -30.58
CA PRO A 142 34.23 -13.15 -30.19
C PRO A 142 35.59 -12.43 -30.10
N ASP A 143 35.60 -11.10 -30.23
CA ASP A 143 36.82 -10.27 -30.16
C ASP A 143 37.36 -10.07 -28.73
N HIS A 144 36.89 -10.87 -27.75
CA HIS A 144 37.25 -10.80 -26.34
C HIS A 144 37.30 -12.18 -25.68
N ASP A 145 37.87 -12.27 -24.48
CA ASP A 145 38.07 -13.56 -23.78
C ASP A 145 36.87 -14.02 -22.91
N ASN A 146 35.78 -13.25 -22.86
CA ASN A 146 34.59 -13.55 -22.06
C ASN A 146 33.67 -14.60 -22.71
N TYR A 147 34.23 -15.76 -23.06
CA TYR A 147 33.47 -16.89 -23.58
C TYR A 147 34.05 -18.22 -23.11
N PHE A 148 33.26 -19.29 -23.21
CA PHE A 148 33.76 -20.67 -23.15
C PHE A 148 32.98 -21.58 -24.11
N LEU A 149 33.61 -22.68 -24.51
CA LEU A 149 32.98 -23.72 -25.31
C LEU A 149 32.49 -24.86 -24.41
N THR A 150 31.41 -25.52 -24.81
CA THR A 150 31.01 -26.81 -24.24
C THR A 150 32.07 -27.89 -24.51
N ASP A 151 32.07 -28.97 -23.73
CA ASP A 151 33.09 -30.03 -23.84
C ASP A 151 33.12 -30.72 -25.21
N ASP A 152 32.01 -30.68 -25.96
CA ASP A 152 31.90 -31.16 -27.34
C ASP A 152 32.28 -30.12 -28.41
N SER A 153 32.58 -28.89 -27.99
CA SER A 153 32.89 -27.74 -28.84
C SER A 153 31.79 -27.36 -29.84
N LEU A 154 30.52 -27.73 -29.58
CA LEU A 154 29.39 -27.42 -30.47
C LEU A 154 28.61 -26.16 -30.09
N LEU A 155 28.77 -25.68 -28.85
CA LEU A 155 28.13 -24.45 -28.36
C LEU A 155 29.17 -23.51 -27.74
N LEU A 156 29.01 -22.22 -28.04
CA LEU A 156 29.78 -21.12 -27.45
C LEU A 156 28.88 -20.31 -26.52
N PHE A 157 29.31 -20.18 -25.27
CA PHE A 157 28.66 -19.36 -24.24
C PHE A 157 29.47 -18.08 -24.07
N GLU A 158 28.87 -16.95 -24.41
CA GLU A 158 29.45 -15.62 -24.28
C GLU A 158 28.76 -14.89 -23.11
N PHE A 159 29.55 -14.19 -22.30
CA PHE A 159 29.10 -13.53 -21.07
C PHE A 159 29.75 -12.14 -20.90
N HIS A 160 29.17 -11.35 -20.01
CA HIS A 160 29.68 -10.01 -19.70
C HIS A 160 30.96 -10.07 -18.84
N ASP A 161 31.83 -9.07 -18.94
CA ASP A 161 33.18 -9.09 -18.33
C ASP A 161 33.19 -9.10 -16.79
N ASP A 162 32.13 -8.60 -16.17
CA ASP A 162 31.92 -8.52 -14.73
C ASP A 162 31.23 -9.76 -14.13
N TYR A 163 30.83 -10.73 -14.95
CA TYR A 163 30.10 -11.90 -14.47
C TYR A 163 31.03 -12.86 -13.70
N ALA A 164 30.75 -13.04 -12.40
CA ALA A 164 31.64 -13.74 -11.48
C ALA A 164 31.46 -15.27 -11.43
N LEU A 165 30.31 -15.80 -11.85
CA LEU A 165 29.94 -17.21 -11.64
C LEU A 165 30.21 -18.12 -12.86
N VAL A 166 31.14 -17.73 -13.74
CA VAL A 166 31.47 -18.48 -14.97
C VAL A 166 31.93 -19.90 -14.65
N ASP A 167 32.82 -20.06 -13.66
CA ASP A 167 33.37 -21.38 -13.31
C ASP A 167 32.32 -22.30 -12.69
N HIS A 168 31.42 -21.76 -11.86
CA HIS A 168 30.31 -22.52 -11.29
C HIS A 168 29.36 -23.01 -12.39
N VAL A 169 28.97 -22.14 -13.32
CA VAL A 169 28.13 -22.53 -14.48
C VAL A 169 28.83 -23.56 -15.35
N ARG A 170 30.12 -23.38 -15.65
CA ARG A 170 30.90 -24.34 -16.43
C ARG A 170 30.93 -25.70 -15.76
N SER A 171 31.08 -25.76 -14.44
CA SER A 171 31.03 -27.01 -13.67
C SER A 171 29.67 -27.69 -13.78
N LEU A 172 28.58 -26.93 -13.65
CA LEU A 172 27.21 -27.45 -13.76
C LEU A 172 26.89 -27.95 -15.18
N ILE A 173 27.37 -27.27 -16.22
CA ILE A 173 27.24 -27.73 -17.61
C ILE A 173 28.00 -29.05 -17.78
N ARG A 174 29.22 -29.19 -17.24
CA ARG A 174 29.95 -30.47 -17.29
C ARG A 174 29.21 -31.61 -16.59
N GLU A 175 28.54 -31.31 -15.47
CA GLU A 175 27.65 -32.28 -14.80
C GLU A 175 26.52 -32.72 -15.75
N LEU A 176 25.87 -31.78 -16.46
CA LEU A 176 24.82 -32.10 -17.43
C LEU A 176 25.32 -33.05 -18.54
N TYR A 177 26.52 -32.81 -19.07
CA TYR A 177 27.15 -33.69 -20.07
C TYR A 177 27.49 -35.06 -19.50
N SER A 178 27.93 -35.13 -18.24
CA SER A 178 28.22 -36.38 -17.55
C SER A 178 26.96 -37.23 -17.34
N GLU A 179 25.85 -36.58 -17.01
CA GLU A 179 24.57 -37.23 -16.69
C GLU A 179 23.76 -37.65 -17.91
N LEU A 180 23.66 -36.78 -18.92
CA LEU A 180 22.85 -37.05 -20.12
C LEU A 180 23.64 -37.70 -21.26
N GLY A 181 24.96 -37.57 -21.25
CA GLY A 181 25.83 -37.85 -22.38
C GLY A 181 25.79 -36.74 -23.44
N VAL A 182 26.82 -36.70 -24.28
CA VAL A 182 27.10 -35.61 -25.24
C VAL A 182 25.89 -35.22 -26.10
N GLU A 183 25.33 -36.16 -26.85
CA GLU A 183 24.24 -35.86 -27.80
C GLU A 183 22.98 -35.29 -27.12
N LYS A 184 22.62 -35.83 -25.95
CA LYS A 184 21.42 -35.41 -25.21
C LYS A 184 21.64 -34.10 -24.47
N ALA A 185 22.82 -33.87 -23.91
CA ALA A 185 23.19 -32.61 -23.27
C ALA A 185 23.20 -31.46 -24.30
N TYR A 186 23.82 -31.68 -25.46
CA TYR A 186 23.76 -30.75 -26.59
C TYR A 186 22.30 -30.46 -26.97
N SER A 187 21.50 -31.50 -27.20
CA SER A 187 20.08 -31.34 -27.58
C SER A 187 19.27 -30.60 -26.53
N TRP A 188 19.60 -30.76 -25.23
CA TRP A 188 18.95 -30.06 -24.13
C TRP A 188 19.28 -28.56 -24.16
N LEU A 189 20.57 -28.21 -24.24
CA LEU A 189 21.04 -26.81 -24.29
C LEU A 189 20.58 -26.10 -25.58
N PHE A 190 20.56 -26.82 -26.70
CA PHE A 190 20.16 -26.27 -28.00
C PHE A 190 18.71 -25.75 -28.04
N LYS A 191 17.84 -26.20 -27.13
CA LYS A 191 16.47 -25.66 -26.99
C LYS A 191 16.46 -24.14 -26.84
N MET A 192 17.46 -23.56 -26.17
CA MET A 192 17.56 -22.12 -25.92
C MET A 192 18.10 -21.31 -27.10
N VAL A 193 18.76 -21.98 -28.03
CA VAL A 193 19.25 -21.39 -29.29
C VAL A 193 18.18 -21.47 -30.37
N SER A 194 17.31 -22.49 -30.31
CA SER A 194 16.25 -22.70 -31.29
C SER A 194 15.18 -21.61 -31.30
N GLU A 195 14.50 -21.42 -32.44
CA GLU A 195 13.35 -20.51 -32.59
C GLU A 195 12.19 -20.83 -31.62
N GLY A 196 12.13 -22.05 -31.07
CA GLY A 196 11.14 -22.48 -30.07
C GLY A 196 11.39 -21.96 -28.64
N ALA A 197 12.49 -21.24 -28.39
CA ALA A 197 12.82 -20.74 -27.06
C ALA A 197 11.75 -19.80 -26.49
N LEU A 198 11.13 -18.95 -27.33
CA LEU A 198 10.06 -18.04 -26.89
C LEU A 198 8.80 -18.81 -26.44
N SER A 199 8.43 -19.85 -27.17
CA SER A 199 7.28 -20.71 -26.80
C SER A 199 7.55 -21.45 -25.50
N THR A 200 8.77 -21.96 -25.32
CA THR A 200 9.19 -22.63 -24.08
C THR A 200 9.12 -21.68 -22.89
N LEU A 201 9.56 -20.43 -23.06
CA LEU A 201 9.52 -19.41 -22.00
C LEU A 201 8.09 -19.12 -21.56
N GLU A 202 7.16 -18.92 -22.51
CA GLU A 202 5.74 -18.70 -22.20
C GLU A 202 5.12 -19.92 -21.50
N GLU A 203 5.35 -21.13 -22.00
CA GLU A 203 4.83 -22.35 -21.39
C GLU A 203 5.31 -22.51 -19.94
N GLU A 204 6.60 -22.29 -19.68
CA GLU A 204 7.15 -22.37 -18.33
C GLU A 204 6.66 -21.25 -17.41
N TYR A 205 6.47 -20.04 -17.94
CA TYR A 205 5.85 -18.95 -17.19
C TYR A 205 4.44 -19.34 -16.72
N GLN A 206 3.61 -19.90 -17.60
CA GLN A 206 2.27 -20.37 -17.25
C GLN A 206 2.30 -21.54 -16.24
N MET A 207 3.21 -22.51 -16.43
CA MET A 207 3.34 -23.63 -15.50
C MET A 207 3.82 -23.17 -14.11
N LYS A 208 4.81 -22.27 -14.06
CA LYS A 208 5.26 -21.64 -12.82
C LYS A 208 4.11 -20.93 -12.12
N LYS A 209 3.34 -20.12 -12.85
CA LYS A 209 2.21 -19.37 -12.28
C LYS A 209 1.24 -20.31 -11.57
N GLY A 210 0.92 -21.46 -12.18
CA GLY A 210 0.10 -22.50 -11.54
C GLY A 210 0.73 -23.06 -10.26
N ARG A 211 2.01 -23.48 -10.32
CA ARG A 211 2.73 -24.04 -9.16
C ARG A 211 2.82 -23.07 -7.98
N LEU A 212 3.14 -21.80 -8.25
CA LEU A 212 3.23 -20.75 -7.23
C LEU A 212 1.85 -20.41 -6.66
N ALA A 213 0.79 -20.43 -7.48
CA ALA A 213 -0.57 -20.22 -7.02
C ALA A 213 -1.02 -21.29 -6.01
N ASP A 214 -0.61 -22.55 -6.20
CA ASP A 214 -0.86 -23.64 -5.25
C ASP A 214 -0.12 -23.45 -3.91
N ALA A 215 1.03 -22.76 -3.92
CA ALA A 215 1.74 -22.33 -2.73
C ALA A 215 1.17 -21.02 -2.11
N GLY A 216 0.14 -20.45 -2.74
CA GLY A 216 -0.54 -19.24 -2.30
C GLY A 216 0.16 -17.94 -2.66
N PHE A 217 1.18 -17.98 -3.51
CA PHE A 217 1.67 -16.76 -4.16
C PHE A 217 0.66 -16.27 -5.21
N VAL A 218 0.73 -14.99 -5.52
CA VAL A 218 -0.20 -14.36 -6.47
C VAL A 218 0.63 -13.60 -7.49
N ASP A 219 0.40 -13.93 -8.76
CA ASP A 219 0.99 -13.24 -9.89
C ASP A 219 0.56 -11.76 -9.94
N TYR A 220 1.35 -10.91 -10.59
CA TYR A 220 1.12 -9.47 -10.64
C TYR A 220 -0.28 -9.11 -11.16
N PHE A 221 -0.74 -9.75 -12.25
CA PHE A 221 -2.04 -9.43 -12.85
C PHE A 221 -3.20 -9.93 -11.99
N ASP A 222 -3.05 -11.10 -11.36
CA ASP A 222 -4.05 -11.62 -10.43
C ASP A 222 -4.14 -10.72 -9.19
N ALA A 223 -2.99 -10.22 -8.70
CA ALA A 223 -2.94 -9.29 -7.58
C ALA A 223 -3.61 -7.95 -7.92
N LEU A 224 -3.41 -7.44 -9.15
CA LEU A 224 -4.13 -6.26 -9.65
C LEU A 224 -5.64 -6.47 -9.67
N GLU A 225 -6.11 -7.65 -10.05
CA GLU A 225 -7.54 -8.00 -10.03
C GLU A 225 -8.07 -8.00 -8.58
N MET A 226 -7.30 -8.52 -7.63
CA MET A 226 -7.65 -8.52 -6.21
C MET A 226 -7.73 -7.09 -5.62
N ASP A 227 -6.86 -6.16 -6.04
CA ASP A 227 -6.90 -4.74 -5.60
C ASP A 227 -7.94 -3.90 -6.36
N HIS A 228 -8.57 -4.43 -7.42
CA HIS A 228 -9.46 -3.65 -8.27
C HIS A 228 -10.76 -3.27 -7.53
N PRO A 229 -11.01 -1.97 -7.26
CA PRO A 229 -12.21 -1.55 -6.54
C PRO A 229 -13.49 -1.81 -7.34
N HIS A 230 -14.63 -1.84 -6.67
CA HIS A 230 -15.93 -1.72 -7.34
C HIS A 230 -16.04 -0.35 -8.05
N ILE A 231 -17.00 -0.22 -8.97
CA ILE A 231 -17.15 1.00 -9.77
C ILE A 231 -17.70 2.16 -8.93
N ASN A 232 -18.69 1.89 -8.08
CA ASN A 232 -19.34 2.83 -7.18
C ASN A 232 -20.06 2.07 -6.05
N LEU A 233 -20.57 2.82 -5.07
CA LEU A 233 -21.27 2.28 -3.90
C LEU A 233 -22.50 1.44 -4.27
N ALA A 234 -23.30 1.87 -5.26
CA ALA A 234 -24.52 1.15 -5.64
C ALA A 234 -24.23 -0.21 -6.27
N VAL A 235 -23.18 -0.31 -7.10
CA VAL A 235 -22.72 -1.58 -7.68
C VAL A 235 -22.21 -2.52 -6.59
N MET A 236 -21.44 -1.99 -5.63
CA MET A 236 -20.95 -2.76 -4.49
C MET A 236 -22.10 -3.27 -3.62
N ASP A 237 -23.07 -2.40 -3.27
CA ASP A 237 -24.24 -2.77 -2.47
C ASP A 237 -25.09 -3.85 -3.17
N ASN A 238 -25.28 -3.75 -4.49
CA ASN A 238 -25.98 -4.77 -5.28
C ASN A 238 -25.21 -6.08 -5.36
N TRP A 239 -23.88 -6.03 -5.40
CA TRP A 239 -23.03 -7.24 -5.36
C TRP A 239 -23.12 -7.93 -4.00
N ILE A 240 -23.09 -7.17 -2.90
CA ILE A 240 -23.30 -7.65 -1.52
C ILE A 240 -24.66 -8.35 -1.42
N LYS A 241 -25.74 -7.74 -1.94
CA LYS A 241 -27.10 -8.32 -1.93
C LYS A 241 -27.24 -9.66 -2.63
N LYS A 242 -26.36 -9.94 -3.59
CA LYS A 242 -26.40 -11.17 -4.39
C LYS A 242 -25.42 -12.22 -3.86
N LYS A 243 -24.83 -12.00 -2.68
CA LYS A 243 -23.92 -12.96 -2.10
C LYS A 243 -24.62 -14.21 -1.63
N GLU A 244 -23.92 -15.32 -1.82
CA GLU A 244 -24.32 -16.64 -1.40
C GLU A 244 -23.17 -17.28 -0.64
N LYS A 245 -23.49 -18.17 0.28
CA LYS A 245 -22.49 -18.91 1.04
C LYS A 245 -21.71 -19.83 0.11
N VAL A 246 -20.41 -19.86 0.27
CA VAL A 246 -19.51 -20.70 -0.54
C VAL A 246 -18.56 -21.45 0.38
N SER A 247 -18.61 -22.78 0.31
CA SER A 247 -17.64 -23.66 0.95
C SER A 247 -16.93 -24.49 -0.11
N VAL A 248 -15.65 -24.20 -0.31
CA VAL A 248 -14.79 -24.88 -1.27
C VAL A 248 -13.60 -25.44 -0.50
N GLY A 249 -13.27 -26.71 -0.74
CA GLY A 249 -12.10 -27.33 -0.13
C GLY A 249 -10.80 -26.85 -0.78
N VAL A 250 -9.73 -26.84 -0.01
CA VAL A 250 -8.37 -26.53 -0.49
C VAL A 250 -7.56 -27.82 -0.62
N HIS A 251 -6.65 -27.88 -1.59
CA HIS A 251 -5.75 -29.03 -1.75
C HIS A 251 -4.76 -29.13 -0.59
N GLN A 252 -4.32 -30.35 -0.26
CA GLN A 252 -3.51 -30.62 0.93
C GLN A 252 -2.22 -29.79 1.02
N PHE A 253 -1.54 -29.58 -0.11
CA PHE A 253 -0.32 -28.77 -0.16
C PHE A 253 -0.56 -27.30 0.23
N ALA A 254 -1.65 -26.72 -0.28
CA ALA A 254 -2.05 -25.35 0.03
C ALA A 254 -2.45 -25.17 1.51
N LYS A 255 -3.03 -26.20 2.15
CA LYS A 255 -3.35 -26.19 3.60
C LYS A 255 -2.11 -26.11 4.49
N GLN A 256 -0.96 -26.55 4.00
CA GLN A 256 0.30 -26.53 4.74
C GLN A 256 1.06 -25.22 4.57
N GLN A 257 0.54 -24.27 3.78
CA GLN A 257 1.23 -23.00 3.54
C GLN A 257 0.91 -21.97 4.62
N ILE A 258 1.92 -21.17 4.94
CA ILE A 258 1.82 -20.09 5.91
C ILE A 258 2.59 -18.87 5.44
N LEU A 259 2.14 -17.69 5.88
CA LEU A 259 2.89 -16.45 5.73
C LEU A 259 4.07 -16.42 6.70
N PRO A 260 5.19 -15.79 6.30
CA PRO A 260 6.32 -15.58 7.21
C PRO A 260 6.00 -14.52 8.27
N LYS A 261 6.68 -14.59 9.41
CA LYS A 261 6.40 -13.75 10.59
C LYS A 261 6.37 -12.27 10.24
N LYS A 262 7.34 -11.83 9.44
CA LYS A 262 7.49 -10.43 9.01
C LYS A 262 6.26 -9.90 8.25
N ALA A 263 5.57 -10.76 7.49
CA ALA A 263 4.34 -10.40 6.78
C ALA A 263 3.11 -10.38 7.69
N LEU A 264 3.19 -11.04 8.84
CA LEU A 264 2.11 -11.17 9.81
C LEU A 264 2.12 -10.09 10.91
N VAL A 265 3.28 -9.46 11.17
CA VAL A 265 3.45 -8.42 12.21
C VAL A 265 2.33 -7.35 12.19
N PRO A 266 1.93 -6.78 11.04
CA PRO A 266 0.88 -5.75 11.01
C PRO A 266 -0.45 -6.21 11.62
N PHE A 267 -0.73 -7.51 11.58
CA PHE A 267 -2.00 -8.12 11.96
C PHE A 267 -2.04 -8.63 13.42
N GLU A 268 -0.92 -8.63 14.15
CA GLU A 268 -0.82 -9.31 15.46
C GLU A 268 -1.65 -8.65 16.59
N ASN A 269 -1.72 -7.31 16.63
CA ASN A 269 -2.17 -6.56 17.83
C ASN A 269 -3.53 -5.82 17.69
N LYS A 270 -4.22 -5.90 16.54
CA LYS A 270 -5.47 -5.13 16.33
C LYS A 270 -6.57 -5.88 15.56
N PHE A 271 -6.34 -7.13 15.20
CA PHE A 271 -7.30 -7.93 14.42
C PHE A 271 -8.45 -8.51 15.27
N GLU A 272 -8.59 -8.10 16.53
CA GLU A 272 -9.58 -8.60 17.49
C GLU A 272 -11.03 -8.44 17.00
N SER A 273 -11.29 -7.46 16.13
CA SER A 273 -12.62 -7.24 15.52
C SER A 273 -13.11 -8.44 14.70
N PHE A 274 -12.19 -9.27 14.21
CA PHE A 274 -12.51 -10.48 13.45
C PHE A 274 -12.66 -11.72 14.34
N ASP A 275 -12.06 -11.74 15.53
CA ASP A 275 -12.01 -12.91 16.40
C ASP A 275 -13.40 -13.48 16.65
N SER A 276 -14.36 -12.63 17.01
CA SER A 276 -15.73 -13.05 17.32
C SER A 276 -16.42 -13.71 16.14
N GLU A 277 -16.17 -13.24 14.91
CA GLU A 277 -16.76 -13.83 13.70
C GLU A 277 -16.03 -15.10 13.27
N LEU A 278 -14.71 -15.14 13.38
CA LEU A 278 -13.92 -16.31 13.01
C LEU A 278 -14.16 -17.49 13.95
N THR A 279 -14.45 -17.25 15.23
CA THR A 279 -14.81 -18.32 16.17
C THR A 279 -16.18 -18.96 15.93
N LYS A 280 -17.07 -18.30 15.16
CA LYS A 280 -18.38 -18.86 14.80
C LYS A 280 -18.31 -19.86 13.66
N LEU A 281 -17.20 -19.88 12.90
CA LEU A 281 -17.03 -20.80 11.79
C LEU A 281 -17.02 -22.25 12.29
N THR A 282 -17.92 -23.07 11.73
CA THR A 282 -18.05 -24.49 12.08
C THR A 282 -17.69 -25.43 10.93
N ASP A 283 -17.61 -24.92 9.70
CA ASP A 283 -17.22 -25.69 8.52
C ASP A 283 -15.70 -25.67 8.33
N ASP A 284 -15.05 -26.80 8.60
CA ASP A 284 -13.60 -26.98 8.45
C ASP A 284 -13.10 -26.64 7.05
N LYS A 285 -13.87 -26.95 5.98
CA LYS A 285 -13.45 -26.62 4.61
C LYS A 285 -13.42 -25.12 4.39
N ARG A 286 -14.39 -24.40 4.97
CA ARG A 286 -14.44 -22.94 4.90
C ARG A 286 -13.29 -22.31 5.67
N VAL A 287 -12.96 -22.85 6.85
CA VAL A 287 -11.81 -22.40 7.65
C VAL A 287 -10.50 -22.57 6.87
N GLU A 288 -10.27 -23.75 6.29
CA GLU A 288 -9.08 -24.03 5.46
C GLU A 288 -9.00 -23.09 4.23
N TYR A 289 -10.14 -22.86 3.56
CA TYR A 289 -10.22 -21.90 2.45
C TYR A 289 -9.89 -20.48 2.88
N LEU A 290 -10.44 -20.02 4.01
CA LEU A 290 -10.21 -18.68 4.52
C LEU A 290 -8.77 -18.46 4.95
N GLN A 291 -8.13 -19.47 5.55
CA GLN A 291 -6.70 -19.43 5.86
C GLN A 291 -5.86 -19.24 4.59
N PHE A 292 -6.13 -20.04 3.56
CA PHE A 292 -5.41 -19.93 2.30
C PHE A 292 -5.73 -18.62 1.55
N ASN A 293 -6.98 -18.18 1.57
CA ASN A 293 -7.42 -16.91 0.98
C ASN A 293 -6.74 -15.71 1.65
N PHE A 294 -6.60 -15.73 2.98
CA PHE A 294 -5.87 -14.70 3.71
C PHE A 294 -4.39 -14.66 3.31
N LEU A 295 -3.74 -15.82 3.23
CA LEU A 295 -2.36 -15.93 2.76
C LEU A 295 -2.22 -15.35 1.34
N ARG A 296 -3.11 -15.72 0.41
CA ARG A 296 -3.12 -15.18 -0.96
C ARG A 296 -3.33 -13.67 -0.99
N LEU A 297 -4.23 -13.13 -0.18
CA LEU A 297 -4.47 -11.68 -0.11
C LEU A 297 -3.20 -10.94 0.33
N VAL A 298 -2.55 -11.39 1.41
CA VAL A 298 -1.31 -10.75 1.89
C VAL A 298 -0.22 -10.84 0.84
N ASN A 299 -0.05 -12.00 0.20
CA ASN A 299 0.92 -12.18 -0.88
C ASN A 299 0.64 -11.28 -2.08
N GLY A 300 -0.62 -11.20 -2.53
CA GLY A 300 -0.99 -10.30 -3.62
C GLY A 300 -0.74 -8.83 -3.27
N SER A 301 -1.01 -8.43 -2.03
CA SER A 301 -0.70 -7.08 -1.57
C SER A 301 0.79 -6.79 -1.51
N ILE A 302 1.60 -7.77 -1.07
CA ILE A 302 3.07 -7.70 -1.16
C ILE A 302 3.43 -7.50 -2.63
N THR A 303 3.09 -8.42 -3.54
CA THR A 303 3.39 -8.36 -4.99
C THR A 303 3.09 -7.00 -5.64
N LEU A 304 2.03 -6.30 -5.22
CA LEU A 304 1.68 -4.97 -5.77
C LEU A 304 2.42 -3.79 -5.14
N ASN A 305 2.68 -3.85 -3.83
CA ASN A 305 3.18 -2.71 -3.06
C ASN A 305 4.64 -2.86 -2.62
N GLY A 306 5.27 -3.98 -3.00
CA GLY A 306 6.68 -4.30 -2.80
C GLY A 306 7.02 -5.67 -3.38
N SER A 307 8.22 -6.14 -3.10
CA SER A 307 8.65 -7.51 -3.33
C SER A 307 8.98 -8.15 -1.99
N PHE A 308 8.93 -9.48 -1.90
CA PHE A 308 9.62 -10.19 -0.81
C PHE A 308 11.11 -9.80 -0.74
N LYS A 309 11.66 -9.31 -1.86
CA LYS A 309 13.02 -8.80 -2.04
C LYS A 309 13.23 -7.39 -1.46
N ASP A 310 12.19 -6.56 -1.30
CA ASP A 310 12.31 -5.15 -0.88
C ASP A 310 12.48 -4.94 0.64
N GLY A 311 12.68 -6.03 1.39
CA GLY A 311 12.96 -6.01 2.81
C GLY A 311 11.73 -5.78 3.71
N ALA A 312 11.97 -5.82 5.03
CA ALA A 312 10.91 -5.87 6.03
C ALA A 312 10.02 -4.61 6.09
N ILE A 313 10.56 -3.44 5.76
CA ILE A 313 9.82 -2.17 5.81
C ILE A 313 8.74 -2.14 4.72
N ALA A 314 9.07 -2.58 3.50
CA ALA A 314 8.12 -2.62 2.39
C ALA A 314 6.97 -3.62 2.68
N ILE A 315 7.32 -4.81 3.16
CA ILE A 315 6.35 -5.84 3.57
C ILE A 315 5.41 -5.31 4.67
N ASN A 316 5.96 -4.64 5.68
CA ASN A 316 5.17 -4.08 6.77
C ASN A 316 4.20 -3.00 6.26
N ARG A 317 4.67 -2.07 5.42
CA ARG A 317 3.81 -1.04 4.81
C ARG A 317 2.68 -1.64 3.96
N ALA A 318 2.97 -2.68 3.18
CA ALA A 318 1.96 -3.41 2.42
C ALA A 318 0.93 -4.08 3.35
N GLY A 319 1.39 -4.69 4.44
CA GLY A 319 0.52 -5.31 5.43
C GLY A 319 -0.38 -4.30 6.16
N GLU A 320 0.14 -3.15 6.61
CA GLU A 320 -0.66 -2.09 7.25
C GLU A 320 -1.75 -1.53 6.31
N LYS A 321 -1.41 -1.31 5.03
CA LYS A 321 -2.41 -0.95 4.00
C LYS A 321 -3.49 -2.04 3.89
N THR A 322 -3.08 -3.30 3.77
CA THR A 322 -4.01 -4.44 3.62
C THR A 322 -4.96 -4.54 4.80
N LYS A 323 -4.41 -4.44 6.01
CA LYS A 323 -5.14 -4.47 7.26
C LYS A 323 -6.17 -3.35 7.34
N SER A 324 -5.78 -2.10 7.10
CA SER A 324 -6.72 -0.97 7.18
C SER A 324 -7.92 -1.14 6.24
N MET A 325 -7.71 -1.66 5.04
CA MET A 325 -8.80 -1.96 4.09
C MET A 325 -9.66 -3.15 4.54
N LEU A 326 -9.06 -4.19 5.13
CA LEU A 326 -9.80 -5.32 5.70
C LEU A 326 -10.70 -4.86 6.85
N GLU A 327 -10.15 -4.14 7.83
CA GLU A 327 -10.88 -3.61 8.98
C GLU A 327 -12.02 -2.69 8.53
N LEU A 328 -11.76 -1.81 7.54
CA LEU A 328 -12.77 -0.90 7.01
C LEU A 328 -13.89 -1.65 6.29
N GLY A 329 -13.54 -2.62 5.43
CA GLY A 329 -14.51 -3.44 4.71
C GLY A 329 -15.37 -4.27 5.66
N PHE A 330 -14.76 -4.84 6.69
CA PHE A 330 -15.46 -5.60 7.72
C PHE A 330 -16.36 -4.70 8.57
N SER A 331 -15.89 -3.51 8.94
CA SER A 331 -16.71 -2.52 9.64
C SER A 331 -17.90 -2.07 8.80
N TYR A 332 -17.76 -1.96 7.47
CA TYR A 332 -18.87 -1.67 6.56
C TYR A 332 -19.91 -2.79 6.57
N LEU A 333 -19.47 -4.04 6.42
CA LEU A 333 -20.37 -5.19 6.41
C LEU A 333 -21.14 -5.31 7.73
N SER A 334 -20.42 -5.29 8.85
CA SER A 334 -20.98 -5.50 10.19
C SER A 334 -21.92 -4.38 10.67
N LYS A 335 -21.71 -3.13 10.24
CA LYS A 335 -22.54 -2.00 10.69
C LYS A 335 -23.52 -1.50 9.65
N VAL A 336 -23.06 -1.31 8.41
CA VAL A 336 -23.82 -0.62 7.37
C VAL A 336 -24.60 -1.61 6.51
N ALA A 337 -23.95 -2.69 6.05
CA ALA A 337 -24.62 -3.64 5.17
C ALA A 337 -25.77 -4.36 5.90
N LEU A 338 -25.53 -4.79 7.15
CA LEU A 338 -26.58 -5.38 8.00
C LEU A 338 -27.71 -4.38 8.30
N SER A 339 -27.40 -3.15 8.72
CA SER A 339 -28.44 -2.16 9.06
C SER A 339 -29.29 -1.72 7.85
N LYS A 340 -28.71 -1.72 6.65
CA LYS A 340 -29.41 -1.46 5.39
C LYS A 340 -30.19 -2.68 4.85
N GLY A 341 -30.09 -3.85 5.49
CA GLY A 341 -30.65 -5.11 4.98
C GLY A 341 -30.07 -5.50 3.62
N LEU A 342 -28.78 -5.20 3.37
CA LEU A 342 -28.09 -5.66 2.16
C LEU A 342 -27.78 -7.16 2.25
N ILE A 343 -27.57 -7.66 3.46
CA ILE A 343 -27.36 -9.07 3.76
C ILE A 343 -28.03 -9.38 5.10
N GLU A 344 -28.55 -10.59 5.22
CA GLU A 344 -29.14 -11.10 6.46
C GLU A 344 -28.23 -12.22 6.97
N VAL A 345 -27.69 -12.05 8.18
CA VAL A 345 -26.82 -13.02 8.84
C VAL A 345 -27.44 -13.34 10.19
N GLU A 346 -27.74 -14.62 10.41
CA GLU A 346 -28.29 -15.07 11.69
C GLU A 346 -27.24 -14.88 12.82
N PRO A 347 -27.66 -14.69 14.09
CA PRO A 347 -26.72 -14.42 15.19
C PRO A 347 -25.61 -15.46 15.39
N GLU A 348 -25.91 -16.72 15.08
CA GLU A 348 -25.01 -17.87 15.19
C GLU A 348 -24.08 -18.01 13.96
N GLU A 349 -24.38 -17.31 12.87
CA GLU A 349 -23.61 -17.36 11.63
C GLU A 349 -22.50 -16.31 11.62
N SER A 350 -21.47 -16.61 10.83
CA SER A 350 -20.34 -15.72 10.61
C SER A 350 -20.53 -14.93 9.33
N LEU A 351 -20.13 -13.65 9.32
CA LEU A 351 -19.93 -12.90 8.07
C LEU A 351 -18.95 -13.62 7.13
N PHE A 352 -18.01 -14.38 7.69
CA PHE A 352 -17.06 -15.18 6.92
C PHE A 352 -17.67 -16.43 6.27
N ASP A 353 -18.90 -16.82 6.58
CA ASP A 353 -19.63 -17.83 5.81
C ASP A 353 -20.02 -17.30 4.42
N TRP A 354 -20.11 -15.97 4.28
CA TRP A 354 -20.56 -15.27 3.08
C TRP A 354 -19.44 -14.58 2.31
N PHE A 355 -18.44 -14.06 3.02
CA PHE A 355 -17.34 -13.29 2.44
C PHE A 355 -15.99 -13.89 2.79
N ASP A 356 -15.05 -13.82 1.85
CA ASP A 356 -13.64 -14.10 2.13
C ASP A 356 -12.81 -12.83 2.38
N PHE A 357 -11.54 -12.96 2.78
CA PHE A 357 -10.71 -11.81 3.09
C PHE A 357 -10.47 -10.92 1.87
N THR A 358 -10.29 -11.50 0.70
CA THR A 358 -10.09 -10.74 -0.55
C THR A 358 -11.30 -9.87 -0.84
N GLU A 359 -12.49 -10.43 -0.66
CA GLU A 359 -13.75 -9.73 -0.83
C GLU A 359 -13.98 -8.61 0.19
N ILE A 360 -13.72 -8.88 1.47
CA ILE A 360 -13.78 -7.87 2.54
C ILE A 360 -12.79 -6.73 2.27
N PHE A 361 -11.55 -7.08 1.93
CA PHE A 361 -10.52 -6.11 1.55
C PHE A 361 -10.96 -5.24 0.38
N ARG A 362 -11.54 -5.85 -0.66
CA ARG A 362 -12.03 -5.14 -1.85
C ARG A 362 -13.13 -4.13 -1.50
N ILE A 363 -14.02 -4.45 -0.55
CA ILE A 363 -15.04 -3.50 -0.06
C ILE A 363 -14.37 -2.27 0.55
N GLY A 364 -13.44 -2.45 1.50
CA GLY A 364 -12.73 -1.33 2.13
C GLY A 364 -11.93 -0.51 1.12
N ARG A 365 -11.21 -1.18 0.22
CA ARG A 365 -10.46 -0.56 -0.88
C ARG A 365 -11.36 0.29 -1.77
N SER A 366 -12.58 -0.19 -2.05
CA SER A 366 -13.57 0.50 -2.88
C SER A 366 -14.07 1.78 -2.23
N LEU A 367 -14.37 1.74 -0.92
CA LEU A 367 -14.82 2.91 -0.16
C LEU A 367 -13.80 4.06 -0.27
N ILE A 368 -12.52 3.77 -0.02
CA ILE A 368 -11.43 4.76 -0.17
C ILE A 368 -11.28 5.20 -1.63
N ALA A 369 -11.36 4.27 -2.59
CA ALA A 369 -11.25 4.60 -4.01
C ALA A 369 -12.33 5.58 -4.48
N PHE A 370 -13.56 5.48 -3.96
CA PHE A 370 -14.65 6.38 -4.32
C PHE A 370 -14.35 7.82 -3.94
N GLY A 371 -13.94 8.08 -2.69
CA GLY A 371 -13.59 9.43 -2.26
C GLY A 371 -12.34 9.97 -2.95
N GLN A 372 -11.29 9.16 -3.11
CA GLN A 372 -10.08 9.58 -3.82
C GLN A 372 -10.34 9.90 -5.29
N LYS A 373 -11.27 9.20 -5.95
CA LYS A 373 -11.70 9.50 -7.31
C LYS A 373 -12.42 10.85 -7.39
N ASP A 374 -13.29 11.14 -6.43
CA ASP A 374 -13.98 12.43 -6.33
C ASP A 374 -12.97 13.57 -6.12
N LEU A 375 -12.03 13.42 -5.20
CA LEU A 375 -10.94 14.37 -4.96
C LEU A 375 -10.09 14.60 -6.21
N LYS A 376 -9.60 13.53 -6.85
CA LYS A 376 -8.80 13.63 -8.08
C LYS A 376 -9.56 14.34 -9.21
N LYS A 377 -10.87 14.10 -9.32
CA LYS A 377 -11.71 14.79 -10.31
C LYS A 377 -11.85 16.28 -9.98
N ALA A 378 -12.02 16.63 -8.70
CA ALA A 378 -12.11 18.02 -8.27
C ALA A 378 -10.78 18.77 -8.51
N LEU A 379 -9.64 18.17 -8.15
CA LEU A 379 -8.32 18.75 -8.37
C LEU A 379 -8.04 19.01 -9.85
N LYS A 380 -8.29 18.01 -10.72
CA LYS A 380 -8.12 18.14 -12.18
C LYS A 380 -9.06 19.15 -12.86
N ALA A 381 -10.15 19.54 -12.20
CA ALA A 381 -11.08 20.53 -12.74
C ALA A 381 -10.63 21.97 -12.46
N GLY A 382 -9.60 22.16 -11.64
CA GLY A 382 -9.05 23.46 -11.27
C GLY A 382 -7.90 23.94 -12.15
N GLU A 383 -7.50 25.20 -11.95
CA GLU A 383 -6.30 25.79 -12.57
C GLU A 383 -5.12 25.87 -11.58
N LEU A 384 -5.23 25.15 -10.46
CA LEU A 384 -4.30 25.16 -9.34
C LEU A 384 -3.19 24.09 -9.42
N GLU A 385 -3.05 23.37 -10.54
CA GLU A 385 -2.09 22.25 -10.66
C GLU A 385 -0.64 22.68 -10.37
N ASP A 386 -0.24 23.92 -10.66
CA ASP A 386 1.11 24.44 -10.42
C ASP A 386 1.24 25.28 -9.11
N ASP A 387 0.14 25.56 -8.40
CA ASP A 387 0.07 26.45 -7.23
C ASP A 387 -0.76 25.82 -6.08
N GLU A 388 -0.54 24.53 -5.81
CA GLU A 388 -1.28 23.78 -4.76
C GLU A 388 -1.20 24.43 -3.36
N SER A 389 -0.15 25.22 -3.09
CA SER A 389 -0.03 25.99 -1.84
C SER A 389 -1.15 27.01 -1.63
N PHE A 390 -1.86 27.44 -2.68
CA PHE A 390 -2.97 28.37 -2.57
C PHE A 390 -4.19 27.78 -1.85
N TYR A 391 -4.28 26.46 -1.65
CA TYR A 391 -5.38 25.88 -0.87
C TYR A 391 -5.39 26.30 0.61
N GLY A 392 -4.22 26.59 1.17
CA GLY A 392 -4.03 26.78 2.61
C GLY A 392 -3.74 25.48 3.36
N GLN A 393 -3.15 25.61 4.54
CA GLN A 393 -2.53 24.50 5.27
C GLN A 393 -3.53 23.40 5.62
N MET A 394 -4.73 23.72 6.13
CA MET A 394 -5.66 22.68 6.60
C MET A 394 -6.22 21.85 5.45
N ILE A 395 -6.50 22.49 4.30
CA ILE A 395 -6.95 21.79 3.09
C ILE A 395 -5.81 20.94 2.54
N SER A 396 -4.59 21.47 2.45
CA SER A 396 -3.42 20.72 1.97
C SER A 396 -3.14 19.50 2.84
N ASP A 397 -3.15 19.64 4.17
CA ASP A 397 -2.99 18.53 5.10
C ASP A 397 -4.05 17.45 4.90
N PHE A 398 -5.32 17.84 4.70
CA PHE A 398 -6.40 16.89 4.41
C PHE A 398 -6.19 16.16 3.08
N LEU A 399 -5.73 16.85 2.04
CA LEU A 399 -5.45 16.25 0.74
C LEU A 399 -4.29 15.25 0.84
N ASP A 400 -3.20 15.61 1.51
CA ASP A 400 -2.05 14.74 1.77
C ASP A 400 -2.48 13.49 2.54
N GLN A 401 -3.20 13.66 3.65
CA GLN A 401 -3.76 12.55 4.44
C GLN A 401 -4.69 11.64 3.62
N SER A 402 -5.41 12.19 2.64
CA SER A 402 -6.32 11.45 1.77
C SER A 402 -5.59 10.59 0.73
N PHE A 403 -4.33 10.90 0.41
CA PHE A 403 -3.50 10.14 -0.53
C PHE A 403 -2.34 9.38 0.13
N ASP A 404 -2.20 9.53 1.45
CA ASP A 404 -1.33 8.76 2.33
C ASP A 404 -1.56 7.24 2.22
N ARG A 405 -0.54 6.46 2.58
CA ARG A 405 -0.54 4.99 2.52
C ARG A 405 -0.09 4.40 3.86
N PRO A 406 -1.01 3.96 4.74
CA PRO A 406 -2.48 3.93 4.59
C PRO A 406 -3.14 5.32 4.68
N THR A 407 -4.34 5.44 4.12
CA THR A 407 -5.12 6.69 4.10
C THR A 407 -5.55 7.10 5.51
N LYS A 408 -5.52 8.40 5.80
CA LYS A 408 -5.78 8.95 7.12
C LYS A 408 -6.85 10.03 7.10
N VAL A 409 -7.38 10.31 8.29
CA VAL A 409 -8.27 11.42 8.56
C VAL A 409 -8.09 11.90 9.99
N SER A 410 -8.12 13.21 10.17
CA SER A 410 -8.26 13.84 11.47
C SER A 410 -9.75 14.02 11.83
N GLU A 411 -10.14 13.66 13.06
CA GLU A 411 -11.53 13.80 13.55
C GLU A 411 -12.03 15.24 13.44
N THR A 412 -11.21 16.18 13.91
CA THR A 412 -11.31 17.61 13.59
C THR A 412 -10.23 17.95 12.55
N TRP A 413 -10.24 19.13 11.96
CA TRP A 413 -9.19 19.58 11.06
C TRP A 413 -7.84 19.82 11.77
N ASN A 414 -7.86 20.03 13.09
CA ASN A 414 -6.68 20.34 13.90
C ASN A 414 -6.18 19.16 14.75
N SER A 415 -6.90 18.03 14.77
CA SER A 415 -6.50 16.85 15.54
C SER A 415 -5.44 16.02 14.82
N THR A 416 -4.70 15.20 15.57
CA THR A 416 -3.77 14.22 15.00
C THR A 416 -4.47 13.27 14.02
N PRO A 417 -3.94 13.04 12.81
CA PRO A 417 -4.55 12.15 11.84
C PRO A 417 -4.49 10.69 12.30
N GLN A 418 -5.58 9.96 12.05
CA GLN A 418 -5.73 8.55 12.34
C GLN A 418 -5.97 7.76 11.05
N VAL A 419 -5.58 6.49 11.03
CA VAL A 419 -5.80 5.61 9.88
C VAL A 419 -7.30 5.35 9.69
N ILE A 420 -7.76 5.34 8.44
CA ILE A 420 -9.14 4.96 8.12
C ILE A 420 -9.23 3.44 8.05
N ASP A 421 -9.59 2.85 9.17
CA ASP A 421 -9.73 1.40 9.38
C ASP A 421 -11.13 1.00 9.88
N HIS A 422 -12.02 1.95 10.18
CA HIS A 422 -13.40 1.69 10.62
C HIS A 422 -14.39 2.66 9.98
N TRP A 423 -15.67 2.28 9.97
CA TRP A 423 -16.72 3.07 9.31
C TRP A 423 -16.83 4.52 9.81
N ASN A 424 -16.66 4.76 11.12
CA ASN A 424 -16.78 6.10 11.68
C ASN A 424 -15.71 7.05 11.13
N HIS A 425 -14.44 6.61 11.05
CA HIS A 425 -13.37 7.39 10.43
C HIS A 425 -13.66 7.64 8.94
N TYR A 426 -14.15 6.62 8.23
CA TYR A 426 -14.52 6.76 6.83
C TYR A 426 -15.65 7.78 6.62
N GLU A 427 -16.65 7.81 7.49
CA GLU A 427 -17.76 8.76 7.41
C GLU A 427 -17.26 10.20 7.58
N ILE A 428 -16.43 10.47 8.59
CA ILE A 428 -15.78 11.78 8.79
C ILE A 428 -14.98 12.17 7.55
N TRP A 429 -14.14 11.25 7.06
CA TRP A 429 -13.34 11.49 5.85
C TRP A 429 -14.22 11.79 4.63
N LYS A 430 -15.31 11.03 4.44
CA LYS A 430 -16.23 11.24 3.31
C LYS A 430 -16.94 12.58 3.40
N GLN A 431 -17.27 13.06 4.61
CA GLN A 431 -17.81 14.41 4.81
C GLN A 431 -16.81 15.48 4.37
N LYS A 432 -15.53 15.35 4.76
CA LYS A 432 -14.45 16.26 4.31
C LYS A 432 -14.22 16.21 2.79
N VAL A 433 -14.31 15.03 2.17
CA VAL A 433 -14.26 14.89 0.70
C VAL A 433 -15.40 15.65 0.04
N VAL A 434 -16.63 15.50 0.53
CA VAL A 434 -17.81 16.21 -0.01
C VAL A 434 -17.68 17.73 0.18
N PHE A 435 -17.23 18.16 1.36
CA PHE A 435 -16.92 19.56 1.66
C PHE A 435 -15.91 20.12 0.65
N PHE A 436 -14.75 19.48 0.49
CA PHE A 436 -13.71 19.97 -0.43
C PHE A 436 -14.21 20.02 -1.87
N CYS A 437 -14.87 18.97 -2.35
CA CYS A 437 -15.38 18.94 -3.72
C CYS A 437 -16.41 20.06 -3.99
N SER A 438 -17.18 20.45 -2.96
CA SER A 438 -18.16 21.54 -3.05
C SER A 438 -17.51 22.93 -2.92
N LEU A 439 -16.42 23.04 -2.15
CA LEU A 439 -15.69 24.29 -1.94
C LEU A 439 -14.72 24.62 -3.08
N ASN A 440 -14.07 23.62 -3.66
CA ASN A 440 -13.01 23.78 -4.66
C ASN A 440 -13.38 24.68 -5.87
N PRO A 441 -14.61 24.68 -6.41
CA PRO A 441 -15.01 25.65 -7.44
C PRO A 441 -14.87 27.12 -7.01
N TYR A 442 -15.14 27.43 -5.73
CA TYR A 442 -14.98 28.77 -5.17
C TYR A 442 -13.50 29.13 -5.04
N ILE A 443 -12.68 28.19 -4.57
CA ILE A 443 -11.22 28.35 -4.46
C ILE A 443 -10.62 28.66 -5.84
N ASN A 444 -10.98 27.88 -6.86
CA ASN A 444 -10.51 28.10 -8.22
C ASN A 444 -10.95 29.45 -8.79
N LYS A 445 -12.21 29.84 -8.59
CA LYS A 445 -12.70 31.13 -9.05
C LYS A 445 -11.96 32.30 -8.39
N LEU A 446 -11.66 32.16 -7.10
CA LEU A 446 -10.87 33.14 -6.37
C LEU A 446 -9.44 33.19 -6.91
N PHE A 447 -8.80 32.03 -7.11
CA PHE A 447 -7.46 31.92 -7.65
C PHE A 447 -7.32 32.58 -9.02
N VAL A 448 -8.25 32.31 -9.95
CA VAL A 448 -8.30 32.93 -11.29
C VAL A 448 -8.46 34.46 -11.21
N SER A 449 -9.13 34.95 -10.17
CA SER A 449 -9.28 36.40 -9.94
C SER A 449 -8.04 37.02 -9.28
N PHE A 450 -7.34 36.25 -8.45
CA PHE A 450 -6.16 36.67 -7.70
C PHE A 450 -4.89 36.67 -8.55
N LEU A 451 -4.71 35.66 -9.41
CA LEU A 451 -3.50 35.47 -10.20
C LEU A 451 -3.16 36.67 -11.11
N PRO A 452 -4.11 37.33 -11.82
CA PRO A 452 -3.82 38.54 -12.57
C PRO A 452 -3.35 39.70 -11.70
N LEU A 453 -3.87 39.83 -10.47
CA LEU A 453 -3.49 40.90 -9.54
C LEU A 453 -2.06 40.69 -9.02
N LYS A 454 -1.71 39.43 -8.72
CA LYS A 454 -0.34 39.00 -8.39
C LYS A 454 0.61 39.27 -9.55
N ASN A 455 0.28 38.80 -10.77
CA ASN A 455 1.16 38.90 -11.94
C ASN A 455 1.32 40.33 -12.48
N SER A 456 0.33 41.20 -12.30
CA SER A 456 0.40 42.60 -12.72
C SER A 456 1.14 43.51 -11.72
N GLY A 457 1.56 42.98 -10.57
CA GLY A 457 2.23 43.75 -9.51
C GLY A 457 1.31 44.77 -8.83
N GLN A 458 -0.01 44.60 -8.96
CA GLN A 458 -1.02 45.40 -8.24
C GLN A 458 -1.09 45.05 -6.76
N ILE A 459 -0.62 43.84 -6.42
CA ILE A 459 -0.43 43.33 -5.07
C ILE A 459 1.09 43.21 -4.86
N GLN A 460 1.64 43.84 -3.82
CA GLN A 460 3.09 43.88 -3.56
C GLN A 460 3.41 43.57 -2.10
N ASP A 461 4.51 42.85 -1.85
CA ASP A 461 4.94 42.46 -0.49
C ASP A 461 5.09 43.66 0.44
N SER A 462 5.46 44.83 -0.10
CA SER A 462 5.62 46.07 0.67
C SER A 462 4.35 46.51 1.39
N PHE A 463 3.16 46.10 0.93
CA PHE A 463 1.89 46.46 1.55
C PHE A 463 1.48 45.57 2.72
N TYR A 464 2.08 44.39 2.85
CA TYR A 464 1.63 43.37 3.81
C TYR A 464 2.61 43.21 4.96
N PHE A 465 2.06 43.02 6.14
CA PHE A 465 2.82 42.96 7.39
C PHE A 465 3.21 41.53 7.76
N ASN A 466 2.33 40.55 7.53
CA ASN A 466 2.48 39.15 7.96
C ASN A 466 2.55 38.11 6.82
N TYR A 467 2.45 38.53 5.56
CA TYR A 467 2.53 37.64 4.40
C TYR A 467 3.35 38.27 3.27
N ASN A 468 4.14 37.46 2.58
CA ASN A 468 4.54 37.76 1.20
C ASN A 468 3.39 37.41 0.25
N VAL A 469 3.30 38.07 -0.90
CA VAL A 469 2.26 37.83 -1.91
C VAL A 469 2.24 36.39 -2.41
N ALA A 470 3.39 35.72 -2.40
CA ALA A 470 3.51 34.30 -2.72
C ALA A 470 2.91 33.36 -1.65
N GLU A 471 2.79 33.82 -0.40
CA GLU A 471 2.30 33.06 0.76
C GLU A 471 0.81 33.31 1.01
N ILE A 472 0.19 34.27 0.32
CA ILE A 472 -1.26 34.51 0.40
C ILE A 472 -2.00 33.33 -0.25
N ASP A 473 -2.77 32.63 0.56
CA ASP A 473 -3.57 31.46 0.20
C ASP A 473 -5.08 31.71 0.33
N PHE A 474 -5.88 30.71 0.02
CA PHE A 474 -7.34 30.76 0.12
C PHE A 474 -7.81 30.98 1.56
N GLU A 475 -7.17 30.35 2.54
CA GLU A 475 -7.56 30.41 3.96
C GLU A 475 -7.37 31.81 4.52
N SER A 476 -6.22 32.44 4.25
CA SER A 476 -5.92 33.82 4.64
C SER A 476 -6.86 34.82 3.97
N ILE A 477 -7.18 34.64 2.68
CA ILE A 477 -8.18 35.48 2.00
C ILE A 477 -9.58 35.29 2.61
N LEU A 478 -9.98 34.05 2.90
CA LEU A 478 -11.28 33.74 3.49
C LEU A 478 -11.43 34.41 4.86
N ILE A 479 -10.43 34.28 5.73
CA ILE A 479 -10.44 34.90 7.06
C ILE A 479 -10.45 36.43 6.94
N SER A 480 -9.63 37.00 6.06
CA SER A 480 -9.57 38.46 5.85
C SER A 480 -10.90 39.01 5.33
N SER A 481 -11.52 38.28 4.39
CA SER A 481 -12.81 38.66 3.82
C SER A 481 -13.93 38.62 4.85
N LEU A 482 -13.99 37.55 5.66
CA LEU A 482 -14.92 37.45 6.78
C LEU A 482 -14.69 38.57 7.80
N SER A 483 -13.43 38.87 8.11
CA SER A 483 -13.06 39.86 9.11
C SER A 483 -13.53 41.25 8.72
N ASN A 484 -13.26 41.67 7.48
CA ASN A 484 -13.76 42.92 6.95
C ASN A 484 -15.29 42.97 6.93
N TYR A 485 -15.95 41.87 6.58
CA TYR A 485 -17.41 41.78 6.63
C TYR A 485 -17.96 42.02 8.04
N ILE A 486 -17.38 41.37 9.07
CA ILE A 486 -17.76 41.57 10.47
C ILE A 486 -17.56 43.04 10.88
N LEU A 487 -16.41 43.63 10.55
CA LEU A 487 -16.11 45.02 10.89
C LEU A 487 -17.09 46.01 10.24
N VAL A 488 -17.55 45.76 9.01
CA VAL A 488 -18.60 46.58 8.37
C VAL A 488 -19.92 46.46 9.12
N GLN A 489 -20.33 45.25 9.51
CA GLN A 489 -21.58 45.02 10.24
C GLN A 489 -21.56 45.67 11.63
N GLU A 490 -20.42 45.64 12.30
CA GLU A 490 -20.19 46.27 13.61
C GLU A 490 -19.86 47.77 13.54
N GLY A 491 -19.87 48.36 12.33
CA GLY A 491 -19.62 49.79 12.11
C GLY A 491 -18.18 50.23 12.35
N SER A 492 -17.24 49.29 12.47
CA SER A 492 -15.79 49.53 12.65
C SER A 492 -15.04 49.73 11.32
N LEU A 493 -15.68 49.44 10.18
CA LEU A 493 -15.17 49.69 8.82
C LEU A 493 -16.25 50.36 7.94
N ASP A 494 -15.87 51.37 7.14
CA ASP A 494 -16.80 51.98 6.18
C ASP A 494 -17.11 51.00 5.04
N SER A 495 -18.40 50.71 4.86
CA SER A 495 -18.95 49.93 3.74
C SER A 495 -18.38 50.32 2.37
N LYS A 496 -18.12 51.61 2.11
CA LYS A 496 -17.57 52.08 0.83
C LYS A 496 -16.14 51.62 0.58
N VAL A 497 -15.36 51.44 1.66
CA VAL A 497 -13.97 50.96 1.58
C VAL A 497 -13.97 49.45 1.29
N TRP A 498 -14.91 48.72 1.88
CA TRP A 498 -15.11 47.30 1.56
C TRP A 498 -15.58 47.09 0.11
N ASP A 499 -16.53 47.89 -0.36
CA ASP A 499 -17.04 47.84 -1.74
C ASP A 499 -15.96 48.15 -2.80
N GLN A 500 -14.86 48.80 -2.41
CA GLN A 500 -13.69 49.05 -3.25
C GLN A 500 -12.73 47.85 -3.34
N GLY A 501 -13.05 46.73 -2.68
CA GLY A 501 -12.27 45.49 -2.75
C GLY A 501 -11.08 45.43 -1.79
N LYS A 502 -11.19 46.08 -0.61
CA LYS A 502 -10.16 46.00 0.43
C LYS A 502 -9.97 44.55 0.90
N LEU A 503 -8.76 44.01 0.72
CA LEU A 503 -8.44 42.62 1.07
C LEU A 503 -7.90 42.48 2.51
N GLY A 504 -6.91 43.29 2.89
CA GLY A 504 -6.24 43.20 4.20
C GLY A 504 -6.81 44.14 5.27
N LEU A 505 -6.37 43.96 6.51
CA LEU A 505 -6.76 44.75 7.68
C LEU A 505 -5.59 45.61 8.18
N THR A 506 -5.86 46.81 8.65
CA THR A 506 -4.92 47.57 9.48
C THR A 506 -4.82 46.95 10.88
N LEU A 507 -3.74 47.25 11.62
CA LEU A 507 -3.58 46.74 12.98
C LEU A 507 -4.73 47.16 13.92
N ASP A 508 -5.27 48.37 13.76
CA ASP A 508 -6.41 48.84 14.56
C ASP A 508 -7.70 48.08 14.24
N GLU A 509 -7.93 47.79 12.97
CA GLU A 509 -9.07 46.97 12.52
C GLU A 509 -8.94 45.53 13.01
N PHE A 510 -7.75 44.95 12.96
CA PHE A 510 -7.50 43.60 13.48
C PHE A 510 -7.68 43.55 15.01
N LYS A 511 -7.13 44.51 15.76
CA LYS A 511 -7.37 44.60 17.22
C LYS A 511 -8.86 44.76 17.56
N SER A 512 -9.61 45.48 16.72
CA SER A 512 -11.06 45.63 16.87
C SER A 512 -11.79 44.32 16.59
N LEU A 513 -11.40 43.60 15.53
CA LEU A 513 -11.91 42.28 15.22
C LEU A 513 -11.71 41.31 16.38
N ILE A 514 -10.49 41.21 16.93
CA ILE A 514 -10.17 40.31 18.04
C ILE A 514 -11.11 40.53 19.24
N ARG A 515 -11.42 41.79 19.57
CA ARG A 515 -12.37 42.13 20.66
C ARG A 515 -13.81 41.69 20.38
N ILE A 516 -14.19 41.56 19.11
CA ILE A 516 -15.53 41.13 18.69
C ILE A 516 -15.63 39.59 18.73
N ILE A 517 -14.60 38.91 18.22
CA ILE A 517 -14.66 37.47 17.94
C ILE A 517 -14.09 36.58 19.03
N LEU A 518 -13.19 37.09 19.89
CA LEU A 518 -12.63 36.34 21.02
C LEU A 518 -13.22 36.80 22.35
N THR A 519 -13.24 35.90 23.34
CA THR A 519 -13.58 36.26 24.72
C THR A 519 -12.37 36.84 25.47
N GLU A 520 -12.56 37.27 26.73
CA GLU A 520 -11.47 37.78 27.58
C GLU A 520 -10.34 36.75 27.80
N ASP A 521 -10.62 35.46 27.67
CA ASP A 521 -9.64 34.37 27.77
C ASP A 521 -8.92 34.04 26.44
N MET A 522 -9.12 34.86 25.41
CA MET A 522 -8.57 34.68 24.05
C MET A 522 -9.03 33.39 23.34
N THR A 523 -10.20 32.85 23.71
CA THR A 523 -10.87 31.77 22.97
C THR A 523 -11.98 32.29 22.06
N LEU A 524 -12.32 31.54 21.01
CA LEU A 524 -13.30 31.94 20.00
C LEU A 524 -14.72 32.00 20.57
N ASN A 525 -15.33 33.17 20.52
CA ASN A 525 -16.75 33.38 20.81
C ASN A 525 -17.61 33.02 19.60
N TRP A 526 -17.84 31.73 19.39
CA TRP A 526 -18.60 31.25 18.23
C TRP A 526 -20.05 31.77 18.20
N GLU A 527 -20.68 32.01 19.35
CA GLU A 527 -22.06 32.53 19.39
C GLU A 527 -22.16 33.92 18.75
N ASN A 528 -21.17 34.78 19.02
CA ASN A 528 -21.08 36.10 18.38
C ASN A 528 -20.80 35.98 16.88
N VAL A 529 -19.84 35.11 16.50
CA VAL A 529 -19.40 34.96 15.11
C VAL A 529 -20.46 34.30 14.22
N ALA A 530 -21.20 33.31 14.74
CA ALA A 530 -22.12 32.49 13.97
C ALA A 530 -23.22 33.29 13.26
N SER A 531 -23.67 34.39 13.88
CA SER A 531 -24.72 35.25 13.33
C SER A 531 -24.23 36.06 12.10
N HIS A 532 -23.02 36.62 12.18
CA HIS A 532 -22.38 37.30 11.05
C HIS A 532 -22.04 36.30 9.95
N PHE A 533 -21.50 35.16 10.34
CA PHE A 533 -21.08 34.12 9.43
C PHE A 533 -22.23 33.53 8.61
N SER A 534 -23.41 33.34 9.22
CA SER A 534 -24.60 32.86 8.50
C SER A 534 -24.99 33.80 7.35
N LYS A 535 -24.95 35.12 7.59
CA LYS A 535 -25.22 36.13 6.55
C LYS A 535 -24.10 36.21 5.52
N TYR A 536 -22.85 36.09 5.96
CA TYR A 536 -21.69 36.05 5.08
C TYR A 536 -21.80 34.90 4.07
N LYS A 537 -22.12 33.68 4.53
CA LYS A 537 -22.32 32.53 3.63
C LYS A 537 -23.41 32.78 2.59
N GLU A 538 -24.52 33.39 2.99
CA GLU A 538 -25.63 33.70 2.08
C GLU A 538 -25.19 34.70 1.00
N GLN A 539 -24.48 35.77 1.39
CA GLN A 539 -23.99 36.78 0.46
C GLN A 539 -22.99 36.22 -0.56
N PHE A 540 -22.11 35.31 -0.15
CA PHE A 540 -21.05 34.76 -1.00
C PHE A 540 -21.40 33.40 -1.64
N GLY A 541 -22.64 32.92 -1.47
CA GLY A 541 -23.11 31.65 -2.04
C GLY A 541 -22.56 30.40 -1.34
N LEU A 542 -21.82 30.56 -0.25
CA LEU A 542 -21.20 29.45 0.50
C LEU A 542 -22.21 28.63 1.31
N SER A 543 -23.47 29.06 1.38
CA SER A 543 -24.57 28.30 1.99
C SER A 543 -24.81 26.94 1.33
N GLU A 544 -24.37 26.76 0.09
CA GLU A 544 -24.47 25.49 -0.64
C GLU A 544 -23.34 24.51 -0.29
N VAL A 545 -22.29 24.95 0.40
CA VAL A 545 -21.13 24.12 0.78
C VAL A 545 -21.43 23.37 2.09
N PRO A 546 -21.58 22.04 2.06
CA PRO A 546 -21.86 21.27 3.27
C PRO A 546 -20.70 21.34 4.26
N TYR A 547 -20.98 21.37 5.57
CA TYR A 547 -19.99 21.39 6.65
C TYR A 547 -19.08 22.64 6.70
N PHE A 548 -19.40 23.70 5.95
CA PHE A 548 -18.59 24.92 5.91
C PHE A 548 -18.46 25.61 7.28
N ASP A 549 -19.50 25.54 8.12
CA ASP A 549 -19.52 26.15 9.45
C ASP A 549 -18.53 25.50 10.40
N GLN A 550 -18.46 24.18 10.36
CA GLN A 550 -17.50 23.43 11.17
C GLN A 550 -16.07 23.76 10.71
N TYR A 551 -15.82 23.72 9.39
CA TYR A 551 -14.51 24.06 8.84
C TYR A 551 -14.07 25.47 9.23
N LEU A 552 -14.90 26.50 9.01
CA LEU A 552 -14.52 27.87 9.35
C LEU A 552 -14.27 28.01 10.85
N ARG A 553 -15.14 27.44 11.70
CA ARG A 553 -14.93 27.51 13.15
C ARG A 553 -13.56 26.96 13.53
N GLU A 554 -13.20 25.81 13.01
CA GLU A 554 -11.92 25.16 13.32
C GLU A 554 -10.72 25.89 12.68
N LEU A 555 -10.91 26.53 11.52
CA LEU A 555 -9.93 27.40 10.89
C LEU A 555 -9.66 28.67 11.73
N LEU A 556 -10.70 29.32 12.22
CA LEU A 556 -10.56 30.47 13.11
C LEU A 556 -9.88 30.10 14.43
N ILE A 557 -10.23 28.95 15.02
CA ILE A 557 -9.55 28.43 16.21
C ILE A 557 -8.06 28.21 15.91
N ALA A 558 -7.73 27.53 14.82
CA ALA A 558 -6.34 27.22 14.46
C ALA A 558 -5.48 28.47 14.24
N GLN A 559 -6.06 29.50 13.62
CA GLN A 559 -5.30 30.67 13.18
C GLN A 559 -5.32 31.82 14.18
N LEU A 560 -6.32 31.89 15.08
CA LEU A 560 -6.52 33.07 15.93
C LEU A 560 -6.44 32.78 17.43
N GLU A 561 -6.60 31.55 17.90
CA GLU A 561 -6.37 31.21 19.31
C GLU A 561 -4.88 31.00 19.62
N GLY A 562 -4.49 31.16 20.88
CA GLY A 562 -3.12 30.89 21.35
C GLY A 562 -2.17 32.09 21.37
N TYR A 563 -2.63 33.26 20.91
CA TYR A 563 -1.89 34.52 20.99
C TYR A 563 -2.35 35.39 22.17
N ASP A 564 -1.41 36.11 22.81
CA ASP A 564 -1.69 37.10 23.85
C ASP A 564 -1.85 38.50 23.25
N TYR A 565 -2.89 38.69 22.43
CA TYR A 565 -3.12 39.93 21.68
C TYR A 565 -3.04 41.24 22.50
N PRO A 566 -3.49 41.30 23.77
CA PRO A 566 -3.36 42.50 24.59
C PRO A 566 -1.91 42.94 24.85
N HIS A 567 -0.97 42.00 24.80
CA HIS A 567 0.44 42.24 25.13
C HIS A 567 1.39 42.07 23.94
N LEU A 568 0.89 41.77 22.74
CA LEU A 568 1.71 41.71 21.53
C LEU A 568 2.24 43.10 21.16
N GLU A 569 3.56 43.18 20.95
CA GLU A 569 4.21 44.34 20.36
C GLU A 569 3.89 44.42 18.86
N GLU A 570 3.98 45.61 18.26
CA GLU A 570 3.58 45.81 16.85
C GLU A 570 4.35 44.90 15.88
N GLU A 571 5.65 44.70 16.09
CA GLU A 571 6.50 43.82 15.25
C GLU A 571 6.06 42.34 15.33
N GLU A 572 5.49 41.90 16.45
CA GLU A 572 5.07 40.51 16.65
C GLU A 572 3.81 40.17 15.84
N PHE A 573 3.03 41.17 15.42
CA PHE A 573 1.90 40.95 14.51
C PHE A 573 2.33 40.44 13.12
N ALA A 574 3.61 40.55 12.75
CA ALA A 574 4.15 39.97 11.53
C ALA A 574 4.16 38.44 11.55
N HIS A 575 4.02 37.83 12.74
CA HIS A 575 4.01 36.38 12.94
C HIS A 575 2.62 35.83 13.31
N VAL A 576 1.60 36.69 13.32
CA VAL A 576 0.21 36.28 13.55
C VAL A 576 -0.36 35.73 12.24
N GLY A 577 -0.79 34.46 12.26
CA GLY A 577 -1.45 33.81 11.12
C GLY A 577 -2.90 34.26 10.94
N GLY A 578 -3.54 33.84 9.86
CA GLY A 578 -4.94 34.10 9.59
C GLY A 578 -5.16 35.29 8.65
N PRO A 579 -5.70 36.43 9.12
CA PRO A 579 -6.01 37.54 8.24
C PRO A 579 -4.74 38.24 7.72
N ILE A 580 -4.83 38.74 6.50
CA ILE A 580 -3.81 39.53 5.83
C ILE A 580 -3.77 40.92 6.49
N LEU A 581 -2.62 41.28 7.06
CA LEU A 581 -2.41 42.56 7.74
C LEU A 581 -1.67 43.54 6.82
N LEU A 582 -2.08 44.81 6.85
CA LEU A 582 -1.49 45.89 6.07
C LEU A 582 -0.42 46.62 6.89
N LYS A 583 0.70 46.97 6.26
CA LYS A 583 1.74 47.78 6.91
C LYS A 583 1.19 49.18 7.28
N PRO A 584 1.66 49.77 8.40
CA PRO A 584 1.34 51.15 8.73
C PRO A 584 1.78 52.12 7.61
N ILE A 585 0.97 53.15 7.34
CA ILE A 585 1.23 54.14 6.28
C ILE A 585 2.60 54.84 6.44
N ALA A 586 3.12 54.93 7.67
CA ALA A 586 4.43 55.52 7.96
C ALA A 586 5.62 54.72 7.40
N GLU A 587 5.44 53.44 7.07
CA GLU A 587 6.50 52.53 6.58
C GLU A 587 6.43 52.28 5.06
N LEU A 588 5.43 52.85 4.37
CA LEU A 588 5.23 52.70 2.91
C LEU A 588 6.00 53.73 2.07
N HIS A 589 6.95 54.46 2.66
CA HIS A 589 7.71 55.56 2.05
C HIS A 589 9.20 55.28 1.88
#